data_AF-A0A2E8RX53-F1
#
_entry.id   AF-A0A2E8RX53-F1
#
_cell.length_a   1.000
_cell.length_b   1.000
_cell.length_c   1.000
_cell.angle_alpha   90.00
_cell.angle_beta   90.00
_cell.angle_gamma   90.00
#
_symmetry.space_group_name_H-M   'P 1'
#
loop_
_entity.id
_entity.type
_entity.pdbx_description
1 polymer ?
#
loop_
_entity_poly.entity_id
_entity_poly.type
_entity_poly.pdbx_seq_one_letter_code
_entity_poly.pdbx_strand_id
1 'polypeptide(L)'
;MGLRFSALAICLLMGFGCSSATDTTPNDEPSSDSGIDPGVSNAQGPDSYFIAVHCDPNVTFPEEFLHLDTMVLAANEQNVKLTLMFTPQWVEYILGAPSRKDRFDFWVASGHEIAMHHHSVYHPGTWDQYSDFEYDEYAPIMGFAKADNAEKLGDLDDLMASLDTLHPGIKAGCANDEADKSVMPDAVVKDTCSGFSNSYAYPVGTRAEGADPLKSVNDFALVGTTANGIERRWLSHGMISAPFIDATELAFNEMNGGAHGVVIHTNDHDVSSLNSWLIILANYDQGAGSDTVSGILDGGTLPEETIDPAILNAIYEESGKDKENGPPGP
;
A
#
# COMPACT_ATOMS: atom_id res chain seq x y z
N MET A 1 -4.54 48.23 1.55
CA MET A 1 -3.27 48.38 0.78
C MET A 1 -3.04 47.06 0.07
N GLY A 2 -3.34 47.02 -1.24
CA GLY A 2 -3.24 45.80 -2.04
C GLY A 2 -1.82 45.61 -2.54
N LEU A 3 -1.30 44.39 -2.40
CA LEU A 3 -0.08 43.93 -3.04
C LEU A 3 -0.44 42.69 -3.85
N ARG A 4 -0.53 42.88 -5.17
CA ARG A 4 -0.55 41.81 -6.16
C ARG A 4 0.89 41.44 -6.46
N PHE A 5 1.24 40.16 -6.37
CA PHE A 5 2.43 39.62 -7.00
C PHE A 5 1.99 38.79 -8.22
N SER A 6 2.53 39.17 -9.37
CA SER A 6 2.48 38.43 -10.63
C SER A 6 3.91 38.16 -11.05
N ALA A 7 4.20 36.92 -11.43
CA ALA A 7 5.35 36.49 -12.22
C ALA A 7 5.25 34.96 -12.36
N LEU A 8 5.61 34.30 -13.47
CA LEU A 8 5.91 34.73 -14.83
C LEU A 8 6.02 33.41 -15.62
N ALA A 9 5.32 33.28 -16.74
CA ALA A 9 5.49 32.17 -17.67
C ALA A 9 6.77 32.39 -18.48
N ILE A 10 7.61 31.35 -18.61
CA ILE A 10 8.78 31.34 -19.49
C ILE A 10 8.43 30.49 -20.71
N CYS A 11 8.36 31.15 -21.86
CA CYS A 11 8.41 30.54 -23.19
C CYS A 11 9.30 31.46 -24.03
N LEU A 12 10.41 30.95 -24.56
CA LEU A 12 10.99 31.47 -25.79
C LEU A 12 11.88 30.44 -26.51
N LEU A 13 11.40 30.08 -27.71
CA LEU A 13 12.08 29.64 -28.93
C LEU A 13 13.49 30.20 -29.18
N MET A 14 14.33 29.41 -29.85
CA MET A 14 15.00 29.62 -31.18
C MET A 14 15.62 28.27 -31.61
N GLY A 15 15.78 27.81 -32.86
CA GLY A 15 15.64 28.38 -34.20
C GLY A 15 16.62 27.67 -35.16
N PHE A 16 16.09 27.04 -36.22
CA PHE A 16 16.61 26.77 -37.57
C PHE A 16 18.08 26.38 -37.87
N GLY A 17 18.22 25.30 -38.66
CA GLY A 17 19.31 25.04 -39.60
C GLY A 17 18.87 24.05 -40.70
N CYS A 18 19.05 24.42 -41.97
CA CYS A 18 18.45 23.79 -43.16
C CYS A 18 19.52 23.20 -44.11
N SER A 19 19.21 22.05 -44.75
CA SER A 19 19.71 21.51 -46.05
C SER A 19 21.20 21.14 -46.20
N SER A 20 21.64 20.15 -47.02
CA SER A 20 21.09 19.55 -48.25
C SER A 20 21.81 18.24 -48.67
N ALA A 21 21.07 17.39 -49.43
CA ALA A 21 21.45 16.58 -50.61
C ALA A 21 22.49 15.44 -50.47
N THR A 22 22.48 14.30 -51.18
CA THR A 22 21.63 13.53 -52.13
C THR A 22 22.46 12.26 -52.43
N ASP A 23 21.89 11.06 -52.49
CA ASP A 23 22.17 10.13 -53.62
C ASP A 23 21.20 8.93 -53.70
N THR A 24 21.06 8.45 -54.93
CA THR A 24 20.07 7.54 -55.53
C THR A 24 20.55 6.08 -55.52
N THR A 25 19.70 5.06 -55.37
CA THR A 25 19.02 4.31 -56.45
C THR A 25 18.25 3.08 -55.88
N PRO A 26 17.33 2.46 -56.64
CA PRO A 26 16.15 1.77 -56.14
C PRO A 26 16.27 0.24 -56.13
N ASN A 27 15.43 -0.43 -55.32
CA ASN A 27 14.92 -1.77 -55.63
C ASN A 27 13.46 -1.86 -55.18
N ASP A 28 12.59 -2.09 -56.16
CA ASP A 28 11.20 -2.47 -56.02
C ASP A 28 11.05 -3.91 -55.51
N GLU A 29 9.93 -4.13 -54.80
CA GLU A 29 9.15 -5.37 -54.54
C GLU A 29 8.94 -5.70 -53.05
N PRO A 30 7.80 -6.31 -52.68
CA PRO A 30 6.44 -5.83 -52.82
C PRO A 30 5.77 -5.60 -51.45
N SER A 31 4.66 -4.88 -51.48
CA SER A 31 3.79 -4.59 -50.35
C SER A 31 3.41 -5.81 -49.49
N SER A 32 3.73 -5.76 -48.20
CA SER A 32 2.85 -6.27 -47.16
C SER A 32 2.42 -5.07 -46.31
N ASP A 33 1.33 -4.46 -46.74
CA ASP A 33 0.49 -3.58 -45.92
C ASP A 33 -0.04 -4.41 -44.73
N SER A 34 0.78 -4.53 -43.69
CA SER A 34 0.28 -4.80 -42.35
C SER A 34 -0.09 -3.46 -41.78
N GLY A 35 -1.34 -3.05 -42.03
CA GLY A 35 -1.94 -1.90 -41.38
C GLY A 35 -1.72 -2.01 -39.88
N ILE A 36 -0.76 -1.23 -39.37
CA ILE A 36 -0.66 -0.93 -37.96
C ILE A 36 -1.83 -0.01 -37.70
N ASP A 37 -2.89 -0.57 -37.12
CA ASP A 37 -3.99 0.20 -36.55
C ASP A 37 -3.41 1.05 -35.41
N PRO A 38 -3.34 2.38 -35.55
CA PRO A 38 -2.82 3.24 -34.49
C PRO A 38 -3.97 3.48 -33.50
N GLY A 39 -4.33 2.48 -32.69
CA GLY A 39 -5.51 2.67 -31.86
C GLY A 39 -6.05 1.54 -31.00
N VAL A 40 -5.26 0.56 -30.55
CA VAL A 40 -5.61 -0.22 -29.34
C VAL A 40 -4.32 -0.61 -28.62
N SER A 41 -3.98 0.08 -27.52
CA SER A 41 -3.07 -0.49 -26.54
C SER A 41 -3.81 -1.63 -25.86
N ASN A 42 -3.56 -2.87 -26.29
CA ASN A 42 -3.81 -4.05 -25.45
C ASN A 42 -2.77 -4.01 -24.31
N ALA A 43 -2.85 -3.01 -23.44
CA ALA A 43 -2.03 -3.01 -22.24
C ALA A 43 -2.54 -4.16 -21.38
N GLN A 44 -1.79 -5.27 -21.42
CA GLN A 44 -1.97 -6.38 -20.49
C GLN A 44 -1.66 -5.83 -19.09
N GLY A 45 -2.57 -6.04 -18.14
CA GLY A 45 -2.53 -5.43 -16.81
C GLY A 45 -3.85 -5.54 -16.06
N PRO A 46 -3.91 -5.02 -14.82
CA PRO A 46 -5.11 -5.04 -13.99
C PRO A 46 -6.14 -3.97 -14.41
N ASP A 47 -7.40 -4.17 -14.04
CA ASP A 47 -8.47 -3.16 -14.23
C ASP A 47 -8.31 -1.99 -13.24
N SER A 48 -7.72 -2.26 -12.08
CA SER A 48 -7.48 -1.26 -11.03
C SER A 48 -6.22 -1.57 -10.23
N TYR A 49 -5.71 -0.59 -9.48
CA TYR A 49 -4.59 -0.82 -8.57
C TYR A 49 -4.65 0.13 -7.38
N PHE A 50 -4.05 -0.31 -6.28
CA PHE A 50 -3.88 0.51 -5.08
C PHE A 50 -2.44 0.48 -4.58
N ILE A 51 -2.06 1.54 -3.87
CA ILE A 51 -0.78 1.65 -3.17
C ILE A 51 -1.09 1.92 -1.70
N ALA A 52 -0.80 0.95 -0.85
CA ALA A 52 -0.82 1.10 0.60
C ALA A 52 0.52 1.69 1.06
N VAL A 53 0.46 2.70 1.92
CA VAL A 53 1.62 3.29 2.57
C VAL A 53 1.50 3.03 4.06
N HIS A 54 2.32 2.13 4.58
CA HIS A 54 2.48 1.95 6.02
C HIS A 54 3.24 3.16 6.57
N CYS A 55 2.55 3.98 7.35
CA CYS A 55 3.14 5.08 8.08
C CYS A 55 3.55 4.56 9.46
N ASP A 56 4.65 3.80 9.50
CA ASP A 56 5.24 3.23 10.70
C ASP A 56 6.55 3.97 11.05
N PRO A 57 6.58 4.75 12.14
CA PRO A 57 7.75 5.57 12.42
C PRO A 57 8.89 4.72 12.98
N ASN A 58 9.92 4.50 12.16
CA ASN A 58 11.13 3.72 12.46
C ASN A 58 12.37 4.60 12.73
N VAL A 59 12.36 5.87 12.32
CA VAL A 59 13.43 6.84 12.57
C VAL A 59 12.96 8.01 13.43
N THR A 60 12.66 9.14 12.82
CA THR A 60 12.15 10.33 13.48
C THR A 60 10.98 10.89 12.68
N PHE A 61 9.90 11.24 13.37
CA PHE A 61 8.72 11.79 12.73
C PHE A 61 8.97 12.97 11.77
N PRO A 62 9.87 13.94 12.03
CA PRO A 62 10.12 15.02 11.07
C PRO A 62 10.64 14.58 9.72
N GLU A 63 11.50 13.57 9.71
CA GLU A 63 12.07 13.00 8.49
C GLU A 63 11.03 12.17 7.74
N GLU A 64 10.31 11.30 8.43
CA GLU A 64 9.28 10.45 7.82
C GLU A 64 8.07 11.24 7.36
N PHE A 65 7.70 12.31 8.07
CA PHE A 65 6.66 13.23 7.62
C PHE A 65 7.05 13.90 6.29
N LEU A 66 8.32 14.24 6.12
CA LEU A 66 8.82 14.79 4.85
C LEU A 66 8.80 13.73 3.73
N HIS A 67 9.16 12.48 4.04
CA HIS A 67 9.06 11.38 3.08
C HIS A 67 7.62 11.14 2.65
N LEU A 68 6.70 11.04 3.60
CA LEU A 68 5.28 10.89 3.33
C LEU A 68 4.73 12.05 2.48
N ASP A 69 5.09 13.30 2.82
CA ASP A 69 4.68 14.46 2.03
C ASP A 69 5.22 14.41 0.60
N THR A 70 6.48 13.96 0.44
CA THR A 70 7.12 13.77 -0.87
C THR A 70 6.41 12.68 -1.68
N MET A 71 6.07 11.55 -1.06
CA MET A 71 5.33 10.46 -1.69
C MET A 71 3.95 10.90 -2.17
N VAL A 72 3.22 11.63 -1.33
CA VAL A 72 1.90 12.20 -1.66
C VAL A 72 1.99 13.17 -2.83
N LEU A 73 2.97 14.08 -2.83
CA LEU A 73 3.15 15.02 -3.93
C LEU A 73 3.48 14.30 -5.24
N ALA A 74 4.37 13.30 -5.22
CA ALA A 74 4.71 12.51 -6.40
C ALA A 74 3.50 11.72 -6.94
N ALA A 75 2.69 11.12 -6.07
CA ALA A 75 1.48 10.41 -6.47
C ALA A 75 0.45 11.36 -7.11
N ASN A 76 0.25 12.55 -6.53
CA ASN A 76 -0.64 13.58 -7.09
C ASN A 76 -0.20 14.05 -8.48
N GLU A 77 1.10 14.19 -8.72
CA GLU A 77 1.63 14.56 -10.05
C GLU A 77 1.26 13.54 -11.14
N GLN A 78 1.03 12.28 -10.76
CA GLN A 78 0.65 11.19 -11.67
C GLN A 78 -0.84 10.81 -11.56
N ASN A 79 -1.66 11.60 -10.87
CA ASN A 79 -3.07 11.30 -10.57
C ASN A 79 -3.30 9.93 -9.90
N VAL A 80 -2.34 9.48 -9.10
CA VAL A 80 -2.41 8.22 -8.35
C VAL A 80 -2.89 8.49 -6.93
N LYS A 81 -3.87 7.70 -6.47
CA LYS A 81 -4.34 7.72 -5.09
C LYS A 81 -3.50 6.78 -4.24
N LEU A 82 -3.33 7.14 -2.97
CA LEU A 82 -2.66 6.34 -1.95
C LEU A 82 -3.66 6.03 -0.84
N THR A 83 -3.51 4.86 -0.21
CA THR A 83 -4.12 4.55 1.08
C THR A 83 -3.04 4.69 2.14
N LEU A 84 -3.12 5.78 2.92
CA LEU A 84 -2.14 6.15 3.95
C LEU A 84 -2.55 5.52 5.28
N MET A 85 -1.81 4.52 5.74
CA MET A 85 -2.13 3.70 6.91
C MET A 85 -1.32 4.18 8.11
N PHE A 86 -1.96 4.87 9.05
CA PHE A 86 -1.29 5.48 10.20
C PHE A 86 -1.35 4.60 11.44
N THR A 87 -0.20 4.46 12.11
CA THR A 87 -0.16 4.01 13.50
C THR A 87 -0.53 5.16 14.45
N PRO A 88 -1.01 4.89 15.68
CA PRO A 88 -1.48 5.93 16.61
C PRO A 88 -0.44 6.99 16.98
N GLN A 89 0.85 6.65 16.93
CA GLN A 89 1.93 7.55 17.33
C GLN A 89 2.03 8.78 16.39
N TRP A 90 1.48 8.72 15.18
CA TRP A 90 1.40 9.86 14.27
C TRP A 90 0.41 10.95 14.71
N VAL A 91 -0.59 10.60 15.52
CA VAL A 91 -1.68 11.51 15.89
C VAL A 91 -1.15 12.73 16.64
N GLU A 92 -0.38 12.53 17.71
CA GLU A 92 0.22 13.63 18.48
C GLU A 92 1.16 14.45 17.60
N TYR A 93 1.95 13.77 16.76
CA TYR A 93 2.87 14.46 15.86
C TYR A 93 2.12 15.37 14.89
N ILE A 94 1.13 14.87 14.15
CA ILE A 94 0.40 15.67 13.15
C ILE A 94 -0.36 16.82 13.82
N LEU A 95 -1.06 16.54 14.92
CA LEU A 95 -1.88 17.55 15.63
C LEU A 95 -1.03 18.58 16.40
N GLY A 96 0.21 18.24 16.75
CA GLY A 96 1.09 19.12 17.52
C GLY A 96 1.54 20.39 16.79
N ALA A 97 1.30 20.53 15.48
CA ALA A 97 1.52 21.82 14.79
C ALA A 97 0.48 22.07 13.68
N PRO A 98 -0.13 23.28 13.60
CA PRO A 98 -1.11 23.60 12.57
C PRO A 98 -0.65 23.33 11.15
N SER A 99 0.62 23.63 10.83
CA SER A 99 1.16 23.40 9.48
C SER A 99 1.21 21.93 9.09
N ARG A 100 1.39 21.01 10.05
CA ARG A 100 1.35 19.55 9.79
C ARG A 100 -0.09 19.09 9.54
N LYS A 101 -1.04 19.59 10.34
CA LYS A 101 -2.45 19.33 10.11
C LYS A 101 -2.96 19.90 8.77
N ASP A 102 -2.50 21.08 8.36
CA ASP A 102 -2.83 21.66 7.05
C ASP A 102 -2.33 20.78 5.88
N ARG A 103 -1.12 20.18 6.02
CA ARG A 103 -0.61 19.22 5.04
C ARG A 103 -1.42 17.93 5.03
N PHE A 104 -1.75 17.39 6.19
CA PHE A 104 -2.63 16.23 6.31
C PHE A 104 -3.99 16.47 5.65
N ASP A 105 -4.61 17.62 5.90
CA ASP A 105 -5.89 17.99 5.29
C ASP A 105 -5.78 18.16 3.78
N PHE A 106 -4.63 18.63 3.28
CA PHE A 106 -4.34 18.63 1.85
C PHE A 106 -4.25 17.22 1.27
N TRP A 107 -3.64 16.26 1.96
CA TRP A 107 -3.59 14.86 1.51
C TRP A 107 -4.99 14.26 1.36
N VAL A 108 -5.85 14.46 2.37
CA VAL A 108 -7.27 14.03 2.35
C VAL A 108 -8.02 14.71 1.20
N ALA A 109 -7.90 16.02 1.07
CA ALA A 109 -8.57 16.79 0.02
C ALA A 109 -8.12 16.43 -1.40
N SER A 110 -6.93 15.84 -1.54
CA SER A 110 -6.40 15.33 -2.82
C SER A 110 -6.93 13.94 -3.18
N GLY A 111 -7.76 13.34 -2.31
CA GLY A 111 -8.43 12.07 -2.57
C GLY A 111 -7.67 10.83 -2.09
N HIS A 112 -6.61 11.00 -1.31
CA HIS A 112 -5.97 9.88 -0.62
C HIS A 112 -6.85 9.38 0.53
N GLU A 113 -6.83 8.07 0.76
CA GLU A 113 -7.54 7.45 1.88
C GLU A 113 -6.68 7.50 3.15
N ILE A 114 -7.32 7.79 4.28
CA ILE A 114 -6.70 7.62 5.61
C ILE A 114 -7.21 6.30 6.17
N ALA A 115 -6.26 5.46 6.54
CA ALA A 115 -6.47 4.11 7.03
C ALA A 115 -5.63 3.86 8.29
N MET A 116 -5.86 2.74 8.94
CA MET A 116 -5.15 2.33 10.17
C MET A 116 -3.99 1.40 9.82
N HIS A 117 -2.82 1.62 10.44
CA HIS A 117 -1.76 0.61 10.50
C HIS A 117 -1.57 0.19 11.96
N HIS A 118 -1.39 -1.10 12.21
CA HIS A 118 -1.12 -1.62 13.54
C HIS A 118 -0.13 -2.78 13.48
N HIS A 119 0.98 -2.65 14.21
CA HIS A 119 1.82 -3.78 14.58
C HIS A 119 1.18 -4.48 15.77
N SER A 120 0.60 -5.66 15.54
CA SER A 120 0.05 -6.49 16.60
C SER A 120 1.14 -7.10 17.50
N VAL A 121 0.72 -7.78 18.56
CA VAL A 121 1.63 -8.51 19.47
C VAL A 121 2.40 -9.64 18.76
N TYR A 122 1.95 -10.06 17.58
CA TYR A 122 2.62 -11.08 16.78
C TYR A 122 3.73 -10.49 15.91
N HIS A 123 3.77 -9.17 15.72
CA HIS A 123 4.77 -8.51 14.88
C HIS A 123 6.04 -8.18 15.69
N PRO A 124 7.14 -8.91 15.51
CA PRO A 124 8.27 -8.88 16.43
C PRO A 124 9.01 -7.54 16.40
N GLY A 125 9.23 -6.97 17.59
CA GLY A 125 10.12 -5.82 17.79
C GLY A 125 9.51 -4.44 17.50
N THR A 126 8.28 -4.37 16.98
CA THR A 126 7.62 -3.09 16.64
C THR A 126 6.17 -2.96 17.12
N TRP A 127 5.72 -3.80 18.06
CA TRP A 127 4.37 -3.69 18.65
C TRP A 127 4.04 -2.25 19.08
N ASP A 128 2.88 -1.76 18.65
CA ASP A 128 2.43 -0.39 18.93
C ASP A 128 1.86 -0.19 20.34
N GLN A 129 1.91 -1.22 21.19
CA GLN A 129 1.44 -1.24 22.59
C GLN A 129 -0.09 -1.22 22.76
N TYR A 130 -0.85 -1.46 21.69
CA TYR A 130 -2.30 -1.67 21.75
C TYR A 130 -2.64 -3.14 21.48
N SER A 131 -3.55 -3.71 22.26
CA SER A 131 -4.06 -5.08 22.07
C SER A 131 -5.24 -5.32 22.99
N ASP A 132 -6.20 -6.16 22.59
CA ASP A 132 -7.28 -6.59 23.50
C ASP A 132 -6.83 -7.69 24.47
N PHE A 133 -5.64 -8.26 24.26
CA PHE A 133 -5.08 -9.29 25.14
C PHE A 133 -4.68 -8.74 26.50
N GLU A 134 -4.82 -9.58 27.52
CA GLU A 134 -4.28 -9.37 28.85
C GLU A 134 -2.78 -9.69 28.91
N TYR A 135 -2.10 -9.21 29.96
CA TYR A 135 -0.65 -9.34 30.10
C TYR A 135 -0.14 -10.78 29.98
N ASP A 136 -0.83 -11.73 30.61
CA ASP A 136 -0.47 -13.15 30.59
C ASP A 136 -0.69 -13.82 29.22
N GLU A 137 -1.52 -13.23 28.35
CA GLU A 137 -1.75 -13.68 26.99
C GLU A 137 -0.69 -13.14 26.02
N TYR A 138 -0.38 -11.84 26.06
CA TYR A 138 0.56 -11.24 25.10
C TYR A 138 2.04 -11.36 25.50
N ALA A 139 2.37 -11.40 26.80
CA ALA A 139 3.76 -11.45 27.24
C ALA A 139 4.53 -12.68 26.72
N PRO A 140 3.93 -13.88 26.63
CA PRO A 140 4.57 -15.04 26.02
C PRO A 140 4.79 -14.89 24.50
N ILE A 141 3.90 -14.18 23.79
CA ILE A 141 3.96 -14.00 22.33
C ILE A 141 5.11 -13.05 21.98
N MET A 142 5.17 -11.90 22.66
CA MET A 142 6.18 -10.86 22.46
C MET A 142 7.60 -11.33 22.78
N GLY A 143 7.78 -12.33 23.64
CA GLY A 143 9.09 -12.74 24.14
C GLY A 143 9.85 -11.59 24.82
N PHE A 144 11.18 -11.57 24.70
CA PHE A 144 12.03 -10.45 25.17
C PHE A 144 12.04 -9.25 24.19
N ALA A 145 11.00 -9.07 23.35
CA ALA A 145 10.84 -7.85 22.56
C ALA A 145 11.15 -6.64 23.46
N LYS A 146 12.12 -5.83 23.01
CA LYS A 146 12.88 -4.84 23.79
C LYS A 146 12.11 -4.41 25.04
N ALA A 147 12.66 -4.72 26.22
CA ALA A 147 12.07 -4.49 27.54
C ALA A 147 11.55 -3.06 27.79
N ASP A 148 11.86 -2.11 26.89
CA ASP A 148 11.42 -0.72 26.90
C ASP A 148 9.99 -0.52 26.33
N ASN A 149 9.41 -1.47 25.58
CA ASN A 149 8.07 -1.39 24.96
C ASN A 149 7.04 -2.39 25.55
N ALA A 150 7.28 -2.93 26.74
CA ALA A 150 6.48 -4.02 27.30
C ALA A 150 5.14 -3.58 27.93
N GLU A 151 4.93 -2.28 28.13
CA GLU A 151 3.71 -1.75 28.76
C GLU A 151 2.64 -1.46 27.70
N LYS A 152 1.49 -2.10 27.85
CA LYS A 152 0.29 -1.86 27.03
C LYS A 152 -0.24 -0.45 27.31
N LEU A 153 -0.43 0.36 26.26
CA LEU A 153 -1.01 1.70 26.34
C LEU A 153 -2.54 1.70 26.39
N GLY A 154 -3.16 0.70 25.77
CA GLY A 154 -4.62 0.61 25.66
C GLY A 154 -5.06 -0.63 24.89
N ASP A 155 -6.35 -0.73 24.65
CA ASP A 155 -6.97 -1.76 23.82
C ASP A 155 -7.11 -1.32 22.34
N LEU A 156 -7.71 -2.15 21.49
CA LEU A 156 -7.90 -1.80 20.08
C LEU A 156 -8.92 -0.67 19.87
N ASP A 157 -9.84 -0.46 20.81
CA ASP A 157 -10.76 0.68 20.80
C ASP A 157 -10.03 1.98 21.12
N ASP A 158 -9.10 1.97 22.08
CA ASP A 158 -8.23 3.12 22.39
C ASP A 158 -7.35 3.50 21.19
N LEU A 159 -6.84 2.51 20.46
CA LEU A 159 -6.11 2.71 19.20
C LEU A 159 -6.96 3.46 18.18
N MET A 160 -8.18 2.98 17.93
CA MET A 160 -9.08 3.60 16.96
C MET A 160 -9.54 4.98 17.42
N ALA A 161 -9.80 5.16 18.71
CA ALA A 161 -10.18 6.45 19.29
C ALA A 161 -9.07 7.50 19.10
N SER A 162 -7.80 7.11 19.20
CA SER A 162 -6.66 7.98 18.91
C SER A 162 -6.67 8.43 17.44
N LEU A 163 -6.78 7.49 16.50
CA LEU A 163 -6.80 7.79 15.06
C LEU A 163 -8.04 8.60 14.64
N ASP A 164 -9.20 8.36 15.26
CA ASP A 164 -10.42 9.12 15.01
C ASP A 164 -10.29 10.61 15.37
N THR A 165 -9.36 10.98 16.27
CA THR A 165 -9.07 12.40 16.55
C THR A 165 -8.39 13.09 15.35
N LEU A 166 -7.67 12.34 14.52
CA LEU A 166 -7.01 12.83 13.32
C LEU A 166 -7.96 12.80 12.13
N HIS A 167 -8.65 11.68 11.91
CA HIS A 167 -9.63 11.50 10.84
C HIS A 167 -10.71 10.49 11.26
N PRO A 168 -11.95 10.95 11.54
CA PRO A 168 -12.99 10.05 12.04
C PRO A 168 -13.48 9.09 10.96
N GLY A 169 -13.90 7.90 11.39
CA GLY A 169 -14.61 6.95 10.53
C GLY A 169 -13.68 6.13 9.65
N ILE A 170 -12.46 5.87 10.11
CA ILE A 170 -11.52 4.93 9.46
C ILE A 170 -12.15 3.54 9.42
N LYS A 171 -12.14 2.92 8.23
CA LYS A 171 -12.70 1.59 7.95
C LYS A 171 -11.74 0.62 7.27
N ALA A 172 -10.63 1.14 6.75
CA ALA A 172 -9.59 0.37 6.07
C ALA A 172 -8.29 0.34 6.89
N GLY A 173 -7.45 -0.67 6.66
CA GLY A 173 -6.13 -0.71 7.29
C GLY A 173 -5.28 -1.93 6.97
N CYS A 174 -4.25 -2.10 7.80
CA CYS A 174 -3.43 -3.29 7.96
C CYS A 174 -3.16 -3.46 9.46
N ALA A 175 -3.53 -4.59 10.05
CA ALA A 175 -3.34 -4.84 11.47
C ALA A 175 -2.22 -5.85 11.78
N ASN A 176 -1.46 -6.24 10.76
CA ASN A 176 -0.54 -7.38 10.81
C ASN A 176 -1.21 -8.59 11.50
N ASP A 177 -2.41 -8.91 11.03
CA ASP A 177 -3.31 -9.94 11.56
C ASP A 177 -3.09 -11.29 10.87
N GLU A 178 -1.98 -11.46 10.14
CA GLU A 178 -1.65 -12.70 9.44
C GLU A 178 -1.63 -13.91 10.39
N ALA A 179 -1.20 -13.72 11.64
CA ALA A 179 -1.16 -14.78 12.65
C ALA A 179 -2.52 -15.01 13.32
N ASP A 180 -3.23 -13.95 13.69
CA ASP A 180 -4.50 -14.00 14.41
C ASP A 180 -5.40 -12.80 14.03
N LYS A 181 -6.64 -13.08 13.64
CA LYS A 181 -7.63 -12.06 13.25
C LYS A 181 -8.20 -11.27 14.42
N SER A 182 -7.99 -11.71 15.65
CA SER A 182 -8.46 -10.98 16.84
C SER A 182 -7.68 -9.68 17.11
N VAL A 183 -6.53 -9.49 16.48
CA VAL A 183 -5.70 -8.28 16.66
C VAL A 183 -6.14 -7.11 15.77
N MET A 184 -7.18 -7.31 14.96
CA MET A 184 -7.76 -6.28 14.11
C MET A 184 -8.94 -5.59 14.81
N PRO A 185 -8.91 -4.24 14.94
CA PRO A 185 -10.01 -3.49 15.54
C PRO A 185 -11.36 -3.72 14.84
N ASP A 186 -12.45 -3.69 15.61
CA ASP A 186 -13.81 -3.92 15.11
C ASP A 186 -14.23 -2.90 14.03
N ALA A 187 -13.75 -1.67 14.14
CA ALA A 187 -14.04 -0.61 13.18
C ALA A 187 -13.46 -0.88 11.79
N VAL A 188 -12.39 -1.66 11.68
CA VAL A 188 -11.72 -1.97 10.42
C VAL A 188 -12.34 -3.21 9.80
N VAL A 189 -12.96 -3.00 8.63
CA VAL A 189 -13.73 -4.01 7.89
C VAL A 189 -13.16 -4.27 6.50
N LYS A 190 -12.12 -3.53 6.12
CA LYS A 190 -11.37 -3.64 4.87
C LYS A 190 -9.90 -3.69 5.24
N ASP A 191 -9.22 -4.72 4.80
CA ASP A 191 -7.85 -4.95 5.23
C ASP A 191 -6.97 -5.42 4.08
N THR A 192 -5.67 -5.17 4.20
CA THR A 192 -4.68 -5.55 3.19
C THR A 192 -3.68 -6.63 3.64
N CYS A 193 -3.82 -7.11 4.88
CA CYS A 193 -2.87 -7.99 5.57
C CYS A 193 -3.46 -9.35 5.99
N SER A 194 -4.38 -9.89 5.19
CA SER A 194 -5.08 -11.15 5.51
C SER A 194 -4.15 -12.36 5.71
N GLY A 195 -2.94 -12.33 5.14
CA GLY A 195 -2.02 -13.48 5.12
C GLY A 195 -2.44 -14.59 4.14
N PHE A 196 -3.48 -14.36 3.35
CA PHE A 196 -3.95 -15.27 2.31
C PHE A 196 -3.71 -14.68 0.93
N SER A 197 -3.65 -15.55 -0.09
CA SER A 197 -3.60 -15.14 -1.49
C SER A 197 -5.00 -14.84 -2.01
N ASN A 198 -5.10 -13.76 -2.79
CA ASN A 198 -6.30 -13.34 -3.50
C ASN A 198 -6.26 -13.68 -5.01
N SER A 199 -5.44 -14.66 -5.41
CA SER A 199 -5.32 -15.09 -6.81
C SER A 199 -5.96 -16.46 -7.07
N TYR A 200 -6.63 -16.60 -8.22
CA TYR A 200 -7.14 -17.86 -8.75
C TYR A 200 -6.04 -18.85 -9.16
N ALA A 201 -4.77 -18.44 -9.12
CA ALA A 201 -3.63 -19.36 -9.19
C ALA A 201 -3.61 -20.36 -8.02
N TYR A 202 -4.26 -20.03 -6.90
CA TYR A 202 -4.30 -20.83 -5.69
C TYR A 202 -5.74 -21.07 -5.20
N PRO A 203 -6.01 -22.17 -4.47
CA PRO A 203 -7.28 -22.34 -3.77
C PRO A 203 -7.53 -21.24 -2.73
N VAL A 204 -8.79 -20.82 -2.55
CA VAL A 204 -9.20 -19.87 -1.51
C VAL A 204 -8.75 -20.36 -0.13
N GLY A 205 -8.15 -19.48 0.66
CA GLY A 205 -7.56 -19.80 1.97
C GLY A 205 -6.11 -20.30 1.93
N THR A 206 -5.48 -20.32 0.76
CA THR A 206 -4.03 -20.53 0.66
C THR A 206 -3.28 -19.36 1.27
N ARG A 207 -2.32 -19.67 2.16
CA ARG A 207 -1.44 -18.67 2.78
C ARG A 207 -0.51 -18.06 1.74
N ALA A 208 -0.33 -16.75 1.80
CA ALA A 208 0.61 -16.02 0.94
C ALA A 208 1.90 -15.72 1.70
N GLU A 209 3.04 -16.13 1.14
CA GLU A 209 4.37 -15.82 1.66
C GLU A 209 4.77 -14.39 1.29
N GLY A 210 5.48 -13.68 2.19
CA GLY A 210 5.78 -12.26 2.01
C GLY A 210 6.65 -11.90 0.80
N ALA A 211 7.34 -12.87 0.19
CA ALA A 211 8.20 -12.68 -0.99
C ALA A 211 7.57 -13.19 -2.30
N ASP A 212 6.37 -13.75 -2.28
CA ASP A 212 5.68 -14.20 -3.49
C ASP A 212 5.15 -12.97 -4.26
N PRO A 213 5.58 -12.70 -5.50
CA PRO A 213 5.05 -11.61 -6.29
C PRO A 213 3.55 -11.77 -6.59
N LEU A 214 3.00 -12.99 -6.58
CA LEU A 214 1.55 -13.19 -6.74
C LEU A 214 0.74 -12.70 -5.53
N LYS A 215 1.39 -12.30 -4.43
CA LYS A 215 0.74 -11.61 -3.31
C LYS A 215 0.22 -10.22 -3.72
N SER A 216 0.71 -9.62 -4.80
CA SER A 216 0.16 -8.36 -5.32
C SER A 216 -1.06 -8.55 -6.22
N VAL A 217 -1.37 -9.78 -6.65
CA VAL A 217 -2.48 -10.09 -7.56
C VAL A 217 -3.76 -10.32 -6.77
N ASN A 218 -4.80 -9.55 -7.10
CA ASN A 218 -6.16 -9.72 -6.57
C ASN A 218 -7.11 -10.00 -7.73
N ASP A 219 -7.37 -11.28 -7.97
CA ASP A 219 -8.42 -11.71 -8.88
C ASP A 219 -9.81 -11.58 -8.25
N PHE A 220 -9.86 -11.58 -6.91
CA PHE A 220 -11.08 -11.45 -6.11
C PHE A 220 -10.80 -10.69 -4.79
N ALA A 221 -11.87 -10.18 -4.18
CA ALA A 221 -11.86 -9.75 -2.79
C ALA A 221 -12.18 -10.95 -1.90
N LEU A 222 -11.30 -11.27 -0.95
CA LEU A 222 -11.55 -12.33 0.02
C LEU A 222 -12.56 -11.81 1.05
N VAL A 223 -13.57 -12.59 1.39
CA VAL A 223 -14.63 -12.22 2.33
C VAL A 223 -14.78 -13.28 3.41
N GLY A 224 -15.00 -12.86 4.65
CA GLY A 224 -15.18 -13.80 5.75
C GLY A 224 -15.58 -13.12 7.04
N THR A 225 -16.14 -13.91 7.95
CA THR A 225 -16.57 -13.46 9.27
C THR A 225 -15.55 -13.88 10.32
N THR A 226 -14.98 -12.90 11.01
CA THR A 226 -14.04 -13.14 12.10
C THR A 226 -14.74 -13.60 13.38
N ALA A 227 -13.99 -14.12 14.35
CA ALA A 227 -14.54 -14.74 15.56
C ALA A 227 -15.46 -13.83 16.40
N ASN A 228 -15.25 -12.51 16.33
CA ASN A 228 -16.12 -11.47 16.92
C ASN A 228 -17.44 -11.24 16.15
N GLY A 229 -17.69 -11.96 15.06
CA GLY A 229 -18.93 -11.88 14.27
C GLY A 229 -18.94 -10.77 13.21
N ILE A 230 -17.81 -10.12 12.97
CA ILE A 230 -17.68 -9.04 11.98
C ILE A 230 -17.30 -9.62 10.61
N GLU A 231 -18.10 -9.31 9.59
CA GLU A 231 -17.73 -9.59 8.21
C GLU A 231 -16.70 -8.56 7.73
N ARG A 232 -15.62 -9.05 7.13
CA ARG A 232 -14.54 -8.23 6.62
C ARG A 232 -14.17 -8.65 5.20
N ARG A 233 -13.51 -7.73 4.50
CA ARG A 233 -13.03 -7.90 3.13
C ARG A 233 -11.54 -7.66 3.10
N TRP A 234 -10.83 -8.46 2.31
CA TRP A 234 -9.39 -8.35 2.18
C TRP A 234 -8.94 -8.26 0.74
N LEU A 235 -7.92 -7.43 0.52
CA LEU A 235 -7.03 -7.48 -0.63
C LEU A 235 -5.65 -7.94 -0.15
N SER A 236 -4.87 -8.57 -1.02
CA SER A 236 -3.45 -8.83 -0.79
C SER A 236 -2.61 -7.72 -1.42
N HIS A 237 -1.42 -7.48 -0.87
CA HIS A 237 -0.42 -6.61 -1.47
C HIS A 237 0.98 -7.25 -1.52
N GLY A 238 1.72 -6.96 -2.59
CA GLY A 238 3.15 -7.24 -2.70
C GLY A 238 4.00 -6.04 -2.28
N MET A 239 5.29 -6.26 -2.02
CA MET A 239 6.24 -5.16 -1.77
C MET A 239 6.84 -4.66 -3.08
N ILE A 240 7.15 -3.37 -3.16
CA ILE A 240 7.89 -2.78 -4.31
C ILE A 240 9.29 -2.26 -3.91
N SER A 241 9.80 -2.64 -2.75
CA SER A 241 11.18 -2.33 -2.37
C SER A 241 12.21 -3.03 -3.29
N ALA A 242 13.47 -2.59 -3.26
CA ALA A 242 14.49 -2.87 -4.29
C ALA A 242 14.89 -4.35 -4.57
N PRO A 243 14.50 -5.40 -3.80
CA PRO A 243 14.62 -6.77 -4.32
C PRO A 243 13.34 -7.29 -4.99
N PHE A 244 12.19 -6.61 -4.85
CA PHE A 244 10.88 -7.13 -5.25
C PHE A 244 10.27 -6.41 -6.46
N ILE A 245 10.69 -5.16 -6.75
CA ILE A 245 10.03 -4.35 -7.78
C ILE A 245 9.95 -5.04 -9.16
N ASP A 246 11.00 -5.69 -9.63
CA ASP A 246 11.01 -6.37 -10.93
C ASP A 246 10.01 -7.54 -10.99
N ALA A 247 9.91 -8.31 -9.90
CA ALA A 247 8.99 -9.44 -9.81
C ALA A 247 7.53 -8.96 -9.69
N THR A 248 7.32 -7.87 -8.94
CA THR A 248 6.01 -7.22 -8.79
C THR A 248 5.56 -6.57 -10.11
N GLU A 249 6.46 -5.94 -10.86
CA GLU A 249 6.18 -5.41 -12.19
C GLU A 249 5.84 -6.53 -13.18
N LEU A 250 6.55 -7.66 -13.13
CA LEU A 250 6.22 -8.82 -13.96
C LEU A 250 4.81 -9.34 -13.65
N ALA A 251 4.47 -9.51 -12.37
CA ALA A 251 3.13 -9.94 -11.96
C ALA A 251 2.06 -8.96 -12.44
N PHE A 252 2.28 -7.65 -12.28
CA PHE A 252 1.39 -6.60 -12.79
C PHE A 252 1.15 -6.72 -14.30
N ASN A 253 2.21 -6.88 -15.10
CA ASN A 253 2.12 -6.95 -16.56
C ASN A 253 1.50 -8.25 -17.08
N GLU A 254 1.54 -9.33 -16.29
CA GLU A 254 0.94 -10.63 -16.65
C GLU A 254 -0.58 -10.69 -16.38
N MET A 255 -1.12 -9.76 -15.58
CA MET A 255 -2.54 -9.70 -15.26
C MET A 255 -3.41 -9.44 -16.50
N ASN A 256 -4.66 -9.90 -16.43
CA ASN A 256 -5.66 -9.69 -17.48
C ASN A 256 -7.01 -9.34 -16.82
N GLY A 257 -7.02 -8.20 -16.14
CA GLY A 257 -8.11 -7.74 -15.28
C GLY A 257 -7.81 -7.92 -13.79
N GLY A 258 -8.78 -7.58 -12.93
CA GLY A 258 -8.66 -7.65 -11.47
C GLY A 258 -7.99 -6.40 -10.87
N ALA A 259 -7.40 -6.54 -9.68
CA ALA A 259 -6.73 -5.45 -8.99
C ALA A 259 -5.29 -5.81 -8.59
N HIS A 260 -4.36 -4.89 -8.78
CA HIS A 260 -2.99 -5.05 -8.31
C HIS A 260 -2.72 -4.20 -7.07
N GLY A 261 -2.22 -4.83 -6.00
CA GLY A 261 -1.95 -4.18 -4.72
C GLY A 261 -0.47 -4.15 -4.38
N VAL A 262 0.04 -2.98 -4.01
CA VAL A 262 1.41 -2.85 -3.50
C VAL A 262 1.48 -2.12 -2.18
N VAL A 263 2.52 -2.42 -1.39
CA VAL A 263 2.81 -1.76 -0.11
C VAL A 263 4.22 -1.19 -0.08
N ILE A 264 4.34 -0.04 0.58
CA ILE A 264 5.60 0.63 0.93
C ILE A 264 5.53 1.19 2.35
N HIS A 265 6.68 1.54 2.93
CA HIS A 265 6.80 2.16 4.25
C HIS A 265 7.32 3.60 4.13
N THR A 266 7.12 4.43 5.15
CA THR A 266 7.54 5.84 5.14
C THR A 266 9.03 6.05 5.39
N ASN A 267 9.91 5.51 4.53
CA ASN A 267 11.38 5.67 4.62
C ASN A 267 12.01 6.10 3.27
N ASP A 268 13.25 6.61 3.28
CA ASP A 268 13.94 7.16 2.09
C ASP A 268 14.06 6.16 0.94
N HIS A 269 14.34 4.91 1.27
CA HIS A 269 14.51 3.84 0.29
C HIS A 269 13.20 3.60 -0.46
N ASP A 270 12.08 3.63 0.25
CA ASP A 270 10.75 3.39 -0.30
C ASP A 270 10.23 4.61 -1.06
N VAL A 271 10.68 5.85 -0.78
CA VAL A 271 10.42 7.01 -1.65
C VAL A 271 10.96 6.77 -3.07
N SER A 272 12.17 6.24 -3.17
CA SER A 272 12.79 5.93 -4.47
C SER A 272 12.06 4.80 -5.20
N SER A 273 11.62 3.80 -4.45
CA SER A 273 10.85 2.67 -4.96
C SER A 273 9.48 3.11 -5.49
N LEU A 274 8.77 3.97 -4.73
CA LEU A 274 7.50 4.57 -5.16
C LEU A 274 7.67 5.35 -6.45
N ASN A 275 8.68 6.23 -6.54
CA ASN A 275 8.89 7.02 -7.76
C ASN A 275 9.11 6.14 -8.99
N SER A 276 9.83 5.04 -8.83
CA SER A 276 10.04 4.06 -9.92
C SER A 276 8.73 3.39 -10.31
N TRP A 277 7.92 2.99 -9.32
CA TRP A 277 6.59 2.41 -9.54
C TRP A 277 5.62 3.38 -10.21
N LEU A 278 5.61 4.65 -9.79
CA LEU A 278 4.77 5.70 -10.40
C LEU A 278 5.12 5.92 -11.88
N ILE A 279 6.38 5.78 -12.29
CA ILE A 279 6.77 5.84 -13.71
C ILE A 279 6.17 4.66 -14.49
N ILE A 280 6.17 3.46 -13.93
CA ILE A 280 5.54 2.28 -14.55
C ILE A 280 4.04 2.54 -14.74
N LEU A 281 3.34 2.97 -13.68
CA LEU A 281 1.91 3.27 -13.73
C LEU A 281 1.57 4.42 -14.70
N ALA A 282 2.39 5.47 -14.74
CA ALA A 282 2.21 6.57 -15.69
C ALA A 282 2.31 6.13 -17.15
N ASN A 283 3.16 5.15 -17.45
CA ASN A 283 3.27 4.55 -18.79
C ASN A 283 2.11 3.57 -19.09
N TYR A 284 1.49 2.99 -18.06
CA TYR A 284 0.37 2.08 -18.20
C TYR A 284 -0.93 2.81 -18.52
N ASP A 285 -1.40 3.70 -17.64
CA ASP A 285 -2.73 4.32 -17.76
C ASP A 285 -2.86 5.76 -17.23
N GLN A 286 -1.76 6.38 -16.80
CA GLN A 286 -1.73 7.74 -16.26
C GLN A 286 -2.66 7.97 -15.05
N GLY A 287 -2.85 6.96 -14.21
CA GLY A 287 -3.65 7.07 -12.99
C GLY A 287 -5.11 6.61 -13.14
N ALA A 288 -5.54 6.21 -14.34
CA ALA A 288 -6.95 5.94 -14.62
C ALA A 288 -7.53 4.78 -13.80
N GLY A 289 -6.76 3.72 -13.57
CA GLY A 289 -7.09 2.56 -12.75
C GLY A 289 -6.70 2.72 -11.28
N SER A 290 -6.10 3.85 -10.89
CA SER A 290 -5.72 4.08 -9.50
C SER A 290 -6.94 4.31 -8.61
N ASP A 291 -7.04 3.52 -7.55
CA ASP A 291 -7.99 3.77 -6.48
C ASP A 291 -7.45 3.43 -5.10
N THR A 292 -8.19 3.81 -4.07
CA THR A 292 -7.88 3.44 -2.68
C THR A 292 -8.38 2.03 -2.37
N VAL A 293 -7.90 1.42 -1.28
CA VAL A 293 -8.36 0.10 -0.82
C VAL A 293 -9.89 0.08 -0.68
N SER A 294 -10.45 1.10 -0.01
CA SER A 294 -11.92 1.22 0.06
C SER A 294 -12.57 1.44 -1.30
N GLY A 295 -11.97 2.24 -2.19
CA GLY A 295 -12.52 2.49 -3.53
C GLY A 295 -12.71 1.20 -4.33
N ILE A 296 -11.70 0.33 -4.31
CA ILE A 296 -11.75 -0.98 -4.98
C ILE A 296 -12.79 -1.89 -4.32
N LEU A 297 -12.76 -2.05 -3.00
CA LEU A 297 -13.65 -2.96 -2.28
C LEU A 297 -15.12 -2.51 -2.31
N ASP A 298 -15.40 -1.22 -2.20
CA ASP A 298 -16.77 -0.68 -2.25
C ASP A 298 -17.30 -0.56 -3.68
N GLY A 299 -16.40 -0.42 -4.66
CA GLY A 299 -16.75 -0.30 -6.08
C GLY A 299 -17.36 -1.57 -6.66
N GLY A 300 -17.17 -2.72 -6.01
CA GLY A 300 -17.67 -4.01 -6.50
C GLY A 300 -17.04 -4.42 -7.84
N THR A 301 -15.82 -3.96 -8.10
CA THR A 301 -15.08 -4.24 -9.34
C THR A 301 -14.51 -5.65 -9.36
N LEU A 302 -14.28 -6.24 -8.18
CA LEU A 302 -13.81 -7.61 -8.01
C LEU A 302 -14.96 -8.55 -7.64
N PRO A 303 -14.94 -9.81 -8.10
CA PRO A 303 -15.75 -10.86 -7.49
C PRO A 303 -15.37 -11.05 -6.02
N GLU A 304 -16.31 -11.52 -5.21
CA GLU A 304 -16.08 -11.87 -3.80
C GLU A 304 -15.98 -13.39 -3.64
N GLU A 305 -14.95 -13.86 -2.94
CA GLU A 305 -14.77 -15.27 -2.58
C GLU A 305 -14.79 -15.44 -1.06
N THR A 306 -15.65 -16.33 -0.57
CA THR A 306 -15.80 -16.55 0.87
C THR A 306 -14.80 -17.58 1.39
N ILE A 307 -14.03 -17.21 2.41
CA ILE A 307 -13.14 -18.13 3.13
C ILE A 307 -13.90 -18.90 4.21
N ASP A 308 -13.52 -20.16 4.41
CA ASP A 308 -14.03 -20.97 5.52
C ASP A 308 -13.66 -20.31 6.87
N PRO A 309 -14.63 -20.03 7.76
CA PRO A 309 -14.36 -19.44 9.07
C PRO A 309 -13.35 -20.22 9.92
N ALA A 310 -13.25 -21.55 9.77
CA ALA A 310 -12.27 -22.37 10.48
C ALA A 310 -10.85 -22.15 9.97
N ILE A 311 -10.68 -21.79 8.69
CA ILE A 311 -9.38 -21.41 8.12
C ILE A 311 -9.07 -19.97 8.50
N LEU A 312 -10.02 -19.04 8.31
CA LEU A 312 -9.81 -17.62 8.61
C LEU A 312 -9.43 -17.37 10.07
N ASN A 313 -10.15 -18.00 11.01
CA ASN A 313 -10.01 -17.77 12.44
C ASN A 313 -9.02 -18.74 13.11
N ALA A 314 -8.26 -19.51 12.35
CA ALA A 314 -7.16 -20.28 12.90
C ALA A 314 -6.03 -19.35 13.34
N ILE A 315 -5.35 -19.72 14.42
CA ILE A 315 -4.09 -19.07 14.84
C ILE A 315 -2.95 -19.74 14.07
N TYR A 316 -2.17 -18.93 13.36
CA TYR A 316 -1.02 -19.39 12.59
C TYR A 316 0.27 -19.03 13.33
N GLU A 317 1.21 -19.98 13.36
CA GLU A 317 2.58 -19.62 13.72
C GLU A 317 3.15 -18.76 12.59
N GLU A 318 3.65 -17.57 12.91
CA GLU A 318 4.50 -16.86 11.96
C GLU A 318 5.67 -17.79 11.61
N SER A 319 5.84 -18.09 10.32
CA SER A 319 6.93 -18.89 9.83
C SER A 319 8.24 -18.23 10.27
N GLY A 320 8.85 -18.79 11.32
CA GLY A 320 9.98 -18.18 11.99
C GLY A 320 11.12 -17.89 11.02
N LYS A 321 11.40 -16.60 10.81
CA LYS A 321 12.71 -16.16 10.29
C LYS A 321 13.75 -15.95 11.41
N ASP A 322 13.37 -16.00 12.69
CA ASP A 322 14.29 -15.67 13.79
C ASP A 322 14.40 -16.67 14.95
N LYS A 323 14.08 -17.96 14.76
CA LYS A 323 14.44 -18.96 15.78
C LYS A 323 15.90 -19.45 15.70
N GLU A 324 16.68 -19.08 14.66
CA GLU A 324 18.07 -19.53 14.51
C GLU A 324 19.17 -18.48 14.77
N ASN A 325 18.84 -17.19 14.95
CA ASN A 325 19.85 -16.13 15.17
C ASN A 325 19.77 -15.49 16.57
N GLY A 326 19.57 -16.31 17.61
CA GLY A 326 19.82 -15.84 18.97
C GLY A 326 21.28 -15.36 19.12
N PRO A 327 21.56 -14.26 19.85
CA PRO A 327 22.92 -13.81 20.06
C PRO A 327 23.73 -14.94 20.74
N PRO A 328 25.02 -15.11 20.42
CA PRO A 328 25.84 -16.10 21.11
C PRO A 328 25.79 -15.80 22.61
N GLY A 329 25.48 -16.84 23.39
CA GLY A 329 25.47 -16.78 24.85
C GLY A 329 26.83 -16.31 25.42
N PRO A 330 26.84 -15.96 26.72
CA PRO A 330 27.82 -15.08 27.35
C PRO A 330 29.30 -15.43 27.15
#